data_AF-A0A7U5GTQ8-F1
#
_entry.id   AF-A0A7U5GTQ8-F1
#
_cell.length_a   1.000
_cell.length_b   1.000
_cell.length_c   1.000
_cell.angle_alpha   90.00
_cell.angle_beta   90.00
_cell.angle_gamma   90.00
#
_symmetry.space_group_name_H-M   'P 1'
#
loop_
_entity.id
_entity.type
_entity.pdbx_description
1 polymer ?
#
loop_
_entity_poly.entity_id
_entity_poly.type
_entity_poly.pdbx_seq_one_letter_code
_entity_poly.pdbx_strand_id
1 'polypeptide(L)'
;MNSEIVDMTAGICGVCRKNTVSRWCDFIIKYDNHLTFFRDRRMFNEANKYNADYETCDLPMCEDCAINVSRETDMCPHHNNLLNQVDLPNVYQRKRQAQEKGRIASELLKGAKT
;
A
#
# COMPACT_ATOMS: atom_id res chain seq x y z
N MET A 1 -11.03 -40.35 -14.95
CA MET A 1 -11.91 -39.45 -14.18
C MET A 1 -11.16 -38.14 -14.05
N ASN A 2 -11.49 -37.16 -14.89
CA ASN A 2 -10.91 -35.82 -14.77
C ASN A 2 -11.63 -35.13 -13.62
N SER A 3 -10.90 -34.89 -12.53
CA SER A 3 -11.34 -33.98 -11.49
C SER A 3 -11.33 -32.58 -12.10
N GLU A 4 -12.50 -32.09 -12.49
CA GLU A 4 -12.70 -30.67 -12.72
C GLU A 4 -12.34 -29.95 -11.42
N ILE A 5 -11.18 -29.30 -11.41
CA ILE A 5 -10.84 -28.33 -10.38
C ILE A 5 -11.82 -27.19 -10.61
N VAL A 6 -12.88 -27.14 -9.80
CA VAL A 6 -13.79 -26.00 -9.75
C VAL A 6 -12.94 -24.83 -9.26
N ASP A 7 -12.56 -23.96 -10.19
CA ASP A 7 -11.85 -22.75 -9.90
C ASP A 7 -12.77 -21.83 -9.08
N MET A 8 -12.58 -21.82 -7.76
CA MET A 8 -13.29 -20.94 -6.84
C MET A 8 -12.94 -19.46 -7.07
N THR A 9 -12.03 -19.15 -8.00
CA THR A 9 -11.65 -17.77 -8.39
C THR A 9 -12.48 -17.19 -9.53
N ALA A 10 -13.53 -17.87 -10.02
CA ALA A 10 -14.57 -17.24 -10.85
C ALA A 10 -15.47 -16.30 -10.03
N GLY A 11 -14.83 -15.41 -9.25
CA GLY A 11 -15.46 -14.36 -8.49
C GLY A 11 -16.09 -13.34 -9.42
N ILE A 12 -17.15 -12.73 -8.93
CA ILE A 12 -17.78 -11.58 -9.56
C ILE A 12 -17.06 -10.33 -9.04
N CYS A 13 -16.81 -9.36 -9.92
CA CYS A 13 -16.21 -8.08 -9.55
C CYS A 13 -16.95 -7.43 -8.36
N GLY A 14 -16.22 -7.09 -7.30
CA GLY A 14 -16.75 -6.44 -6.09
C GLY A 14 -17.27 -5.01 -6.31
N VAL A 15 -16.90 -4.39 -7.44
CA VAL A 15 -17.33 -3.04 -7.82
C VAL A 15 -18.61 -3.08 -8.65
N CYS A 16 -18.59 -3.69 -9.84
CA CYS A 16 -19.74 -3.66 -10.75
C CYS A 16 -20.73 -4.81 -10.55
N ARG A 17 -20.32 -5.89 -9.87
CA ARG A 17 -21.11 -7.11 -9.65
C ARG A 17 -21.60 -7.82 -10.92
N LYS A 18 -20.95 -7.58 -12.06
CA LYS A 18 -21.37 -8.09 -13.38
C LYS A 18 -20.29 -8.94 -14.04
N ASN A 19 -19.08 -8.39 -14.13
CA ASN A 19 -17.98 -8.99 -14.87
C ASN A 19 -17.18 -9.94 -13.97
N THR A 20 -16.49 -10.90 -14.59
CA THR A 20 -15.55 -11.80 -13.90
C THR A 20 -14.33 -11.04 -13.39
N VAL A 21 -13.78 -11.51 -12.29
CA VAL A 21 -12.57 -10.95 -11.67
C VAL A 21 -11.36 -11.26 -12.55
N SER A 22 -10.50 -10.26 -12.72
CA SER A 22 -9.21 -10.38 -13.40
C SER A 22 -8.09 -9.59 -12.72
N ARG A 23 -8.43 -8.69 -11.78
CA ARG A 23 -7.54 -7.77 -11.08
C ARG A 23 -7.87 -7.71 -9.59
N TRP A 24 -6.92 -7.25 -8.77
CA TRP A 24 -7.09 -7.03 -7.34
C TRP A 24 -6.60 -5.63 -6.95
N CYS A 25 -7.12 -5.08 -5.86
CA CYS A 25 -6.74 -3.76 -5.40
C CYS A 25 -5.52 -3.82 -4.48
N ASP A 26 -4.40 -3.26 -4.92
CA ASP A 26 -3.10 -3.30 -4.24
C ASP A 26 -2.92 -2.21 -3.17
N PHE A 27 -3.98 -1.48 -2.82
CA PHE A 27 -3.91 -0.45 -1.81
C PHE A 27 -3.58 -1.03 -0.43
N ILE A 28 -2.52 -0.55 0.21
CA ILE A 28 -2.14 -0.96 1.57
C ILE A 28 -3.12 -0.34 2.58
N ILE A 29 -3.87 -1.19 3.27
CA ILE A 29 -4.83 -0.79 4.31
C ILE A 29 -4.24 -0.83 5.72
N LYS A 30 -3.13 -1.55 5.91
CA LYS A 30 -2.48 -1.69 7.21
C LYS A 30 -0.99 -1.93 7.05
N TYR A 31 -0.21 -1.26 7.88
CA TYR A 31 1.19 -1.60 8.11
C TYR A 31 1.28 -2.33 9.45
N ASP A 32 1.52 -3.64 9.41
CA ASP A 32 1.87 -4.43 10.58
C ASP A 32 3.36 -4.28 10.87
N ASN A 33 3.71 -3.10 11.39
CA ASN A 33 5.01 -2.90 11.99
C ASN A 33 5.04 -3.72 13.29
N HIS A 34 5.73 -4.87 13.28
CA HIS A 34 6.02 -5.61 14.51
C HIS A 34 6.69 -4.66 15.52
N LEU A 35 6.05 -4.51 16.69
CA LEU A 35 6.48 -3.79 17.90
C LEU A 35 7.73 -2.90 17.78
N THR A 36 7.58 -1.58 17.84
CA THR A 36 8.69 -0.59 17.74
C THR A 36 9.75 -0.67 18.85
N PHE A 37 9.53 -1.46 19.90
CA PHE A 37 10.44 -1.59 21.04
C PHE A 37 11.09 -2.98 21.08
N PHE A 38 12.30 -3.07 20.54
CA PHE A 38 13.14 -4.25 20.67
C PHE A 38 14.23 -4.01 21.70
N ARG A 39 14.52 -5.04 22.50
CA ARG A 39 15.56 -4.99 23.52
C ARG A 39 16.96 -4.84 22.91
N ASP A 40 17.16 -5.34 21.69
CA ASP A 40 18.42 -5.26 20.97
C ASP A 40 18.24 -5.25 19.44
N ARG A 41 19.32 -4.91 18.74
CA ARG A 41 19.40 -4.80 17.27
C ARG A 41 19.13 -6.13 16.55
N ARG A 42 19.43 -7.28 17.19
CA ARG A 42 19.23 -8.60 16.57
C ARG A 42 17.74 -8.93 16.49
N MET A 43 16.99 -8.70 17.57
CA MET A 43 15.54 -8.87 17.58
C MET A 43 14.84 -7.93 16.60
N PHE A 44 15.29 -6.67 16.51
CA PHE A 44 14.80 -5.73 15.50
C PHE A 44 15.02 -6.27 14.09
N ASN A 45 16.24 -6.73 13.80
CA ASN A 45 16.58 -7.26 12.47
C ASN A 45 15.82 -8.56 12.15
N GLU A 46 15.52 -9.42 13.14
CA GLU A 46 14.74 -10.65 12.95
C GLU A 46 13.26 -10.37 12.72
N ALA A 47 12.67 -9.47 13.52
CA ALA A 47 11.26 -9.09 13.38
C ALA A 47 10.97 -8.31 12.10
N ASN A 48 11.97 -7.61 11.55
CA ASN A 48 11.88 -6.89 10.29
C ASN A 48 12.63 -7.59 9.13
N LYS A 49 13.08 -8.84 9.33
CA LYS A 49 13.87 -9.58 8.33
C LYS A 49 13.03 -9.99 7.12
N TYR A 50 11.79 -10.34 7.40
CA TYR A 50 10.75 -10.53 6.42
C TYR A 50 10.10 -9.16 6.28
N ASN A 51 10.08 -8.62 5.04
CA ASN A 51 9.59 -7.29 4.71
C ASN A 51 8.38 -6.90 5.56
N ALA A 52 8.30 -5.63 5.97
CA ALA A 52 7.17 -5.08 6.73
C ALA A 52 5.87 -5.76 6.31
N ASP A 53 5.25 -6.51 7.24
CA ASP A 53 3.98 -7.16 6.94
C ASP A 53 2.99 -6.02 6.65
N TYR A 54 2.43 -6.01 5.46
CA TYR A 54 1.37 -5.08 5.10
C TYR A 54 0.18 -5.85 4.56
N GLU A 55 -1.00 -5.38 4.92
CA GLU A 55 -2.26 -5.91 4.42
C GLU A 55 -2.71 -5.03 3.25
N THR A 56 -2.98 -5.66 2.11
CA THR A 56 -3.56 -5.02 0.93
C THR A 56 -5.08 -5.16 0.94
N CYS A 57 -5.77 -4.26 0.25
CA CYS A 57 -7.22 -4.25 0.16
C CYS A 57 -7.76 -5.53 -0.48
N ASP A 58 -7.07 -6.05 -1.50
CA ASP A 58 -7.38 -7.27 -2.25
C ASP A 58 -8.83 -7.35 -2.76
N LEU A 59 -9.49 -6.19 -2.94
CA LEU A 59 -10.85 -6.16 -3.49
C LEU A 59 -10.80 -6.72 -4.91
N PRO A 60 -11.55 -7.80 -5.21
CA PRO A 60 -11.49 -8.44 -6.52
C PRO A 60 -12.27 -7.62 -7.55
N MET A 61 -11.66 -7.36 -8.71
CA MET A 61 -12.16 -6.44 -9.73
C MET A 61 -12.05 -7.02 -11.13
N CYS A 62 -12.92 -6.60 -12.04
CA CYS A 62 -12.71 -6.79 -13.46
C CYS A 62 -11.79 -5.70 -14.01
N GLU A 63 -11.26 -5.91 -15.21
CA GLU A 63 -10.37 -4.97 -15.89
C GLU A 63 -11.00 -3.57 -16.06
N ASP A 64 -12.29 -3.49 -16.40
CA ASP A 64 -13.00 -2.20 -16.56
C ASP A 64 -13.12 -1.40 -15.25
N CYS A 65 -13.11 -2.07 -14.10
CA CYS A 65 -13.28 -1.42 -12.79
C CYS A 65 -11.94 -1.15 -12.09
N ALA A 66 -10.86 -1.79 -12.53
CA ALA A 66 -9.53 -1.57 -12.02
C ALA A 66 -8.96 -0.27 -12.58
N ILE A 67 -8.38 0.56 -11.71
CA ILE A 67 -7.68 1.78 -12.11
C ILE A 67 -6.19 1.50 -11.98
N ASN A 68 -5.51 1.42 -13.12
CA ASN A 68 -4.08 1.21 -13.15
C ASN A 68 -3.35 2.52 -12.80
N VAL A 69 -2.67 2.55 -11.65
CA VAL A 69 -1.91 3.72 -11.18
C VAL A 69 -0.41 3.58 -11.46
N SER A 70 0.05 2.35 -11.70
CA SER A 70 1.43 2.03 -12.07
C SER A 70 1.46 0.73 -12.87
N ARG A 71 2.60 0.41 -13.49
CA ARG A 71 2.80 -0.81 -14.29
C ARG A 71 2.37 -2.10 -13.58
N GLU A 72 2.48 -2.14 -12.25
CA GLU A 72 2.22 -3.32 -11.42
C GLU A 72 1.26 -3.01 -10.27
N THR A 73 0.45 -1.95 -10.39
CA THR A 73 -0.42 -1.53 -9.28
C THR A 73 -1.80 -1.17 -9.79
N ASP A 74 -2.79 -1.93 -9.34
CA ASP A 74 -4.19 -1.74 -9.64
C ASP A 74 -4.92 -1.26 -8.38
N MET A 75 -5.78 -0.25 -8.52
CA MET A 75 -6.53 0.35 -7.43
C MET A 75 -8.03 0.23 -7.67
N CYS A 76 -8.82 0.02 -6.61
CA CYS A 76 -10.26 0.17 -6.70
C CYS A 76 -10.66 1.64 -6.76
N PRO A 77 -11.87 1.98 -7.27
CA PRO A 77 -12.30 3.37 -7.39
C PRO A 77 -12.24 4.15 -6.06
N HIS A 78 -12.55 3.48 -4.94
CA HIS A 78 -12.47 4.08 -3.61
C HIS A 78 -11.03 4.46 -3.23
N HIS A 79 -10.09 3.52 -3.36
CA HIS A 79 -8.70 3.74 -2.97
C HIS A 79 -7.93 4.64 -3.94
N ASN A 80 -8.25 4.63 -5.22
CA ASN A 80 -7.72 5.61 -6.16
C ASN A 80 -8.14 7.04 -5.77
N ASN A 81 -9.39 7.24 -5.33
CA ASN A 81 -9.85 8.55 -4.86
C ASN A 81 -9.09 9.00 -3.60
N LEU A 82 -8.78 8.08 -2.68
CA LEU A 82 -7.97 8.38 -1.49
C LEU A 82 -6.52 8.70 -1.86
N LEU A 83 -5.92 7.97 -2.80
CA LEU A 83 -4.58 8.24 -3.30
C LEU A 83 -4.47 9.65 -3.89
N ASN A 84 -5.51 10.10 -4.62
CA ASN A 84 -5.57 11.44 -5.19
C ASN A 84 -5.79 12.56 -4.16
N GLN A 85 -6.10 12.24 -2.90
CA GLN A 85 -6.22 13.21 -1.81
C GLN A 85 -4.88 13.50 -1.10
N VAL A 86 -3.80 12.83 -1.50
CA VAL A 86 -2.47 13.02 -0.88
C VAL A 86 -1.92 14.43 -1.10
N ASP A 87 -2.34 15.11 -2.17
CA ASP A 87 -1.90 16.47 -2.45
C ASP A 87 -2.46 17.48 -1.45
N LEU A 88 -1.54 18.16 -0.75
CA LEU A 88 -1.91 19.26 0.14
C LEU A 88 -2.56 20.38 -0.69
N PRO A 89 -3.72 20.92 -0.27
CA PRO A 89 -4.53 21.81 -1.10
C PRO A 89 -3.88 23.18 -1.34
N ASN A 90 -3.02 23.65 -0.43
CA ASN A 90 -2.44 24.99 -0.49
C ASN A 90 -0.92 24.97 -0.76
N VAL A 91 -0.46 25.83 -1.68
CA VAL A 91 0.97 26.09 -1.98
C VAL A 91 1.79 26.36 -0.71
N TYR A 92 1.24 27.12 0.25
CA TYR A 92 1.90 27.39 1.53
C TYR A 92 2.15 26.11 2.33
N GLN A 93 1.16 25.23 2.43
CA GLN A 93 1.28 23.96 3.15
C GLN A 93 2.31 23.05 2.48
N ARG A 94 2.32 22.97 1.14
CA ARG A 94 3.35 22.24 0.38
C ARG A 94 4.76 22.78 0.68
N LYS A 95 4.94 24.11 0.68
CA LYS A 95 6.22 24.75 0.99
C LYS A 95 6.68 24.45 2.42
N ARG A 96 5.77 24.53 3.41
CA ARG A 96 6.07 24.20 4.81
C ARG A 96 6.45 22.73 4.97
N GLN A 97 5.74 21.81 4.32
CA GLN A 97 6.06 20.38 4.34
C GLN A 97 7.47 20.13 3.77
N ALA A 98 7.83 20.76 2.64
CA ALA A 98 9.15 20.62 2.04
C ALA A 98 10.27 21.16 2.95
N GLN A 99 10.06 22.32 3.59
CA GLN A 99 11.00 22.89 4.55
C GLN A 99 11.22 21.96 5.75
N GLU A 100 10.14 21.42 6.31
CA GLU A 100 10.20 20.54 7.47
C GLU A 100 10.90 19.22 7.14
N LYS A 101 10.61 18.61 5.99
CA LYS A 101 11.32 17.43 5.49
C LYS A 101 12.82 17.69 5.35
N GLY A 102 13.21 18.86 4.83
CA GLY A 102 14.60 19.28 4.73
C GLY A 102 15.29 19.42 6.09
N ARG A 103 14.59 19.99 7.08
CA ARG A 103 15.07 20.11 8.46
C ARG A 103 15.32 18.73 9.09
N ILE A 104 14.33 17.84 9.03
CA ILE A 104 14.40 16.48 9.56
C ILE A 104 15.57 15.71 8.93
N ALA A 105 15.71 15.77 7.60
CA ALA A 105 16.81 15.10 6.91
C ALA A 105 18.19 15.63 7.35
N SER A 106 18.32 16.95 7.55
CA SER A 106 19.55 17.55 8.07
C SER A 106 19.88 17.08 9.49
N GLU A 107 18.88 16.94 10.35
CA GLU A 107 19.05 16.49 11.73
C GLU A 107 19.44 15.01 11.80
N LEU A 108 18.80 14.15 11.01
CA LEU A 108 19.18 12.73 10.90
C LEU A 108 20.63 12.56 10.43
N LEU A 109 21.06 13.35 9.43
CA LEU A 109 22.44 13.33 8.94
C LEU A 109 23.47 13.81 9.98
N LYS A 110 23.08 14.73 10.87
CA LYS A 110 23.95 15.20 11.97
C LYS A 110 24.01 14.19 13.12
N GLY A 111 22.88 13.57 13.47
CA GLY A 111 22.81 12.54 14.51
C GLY A 111 23.47 11.20 14.13
N ALA A 112 23.58 10.91 12.83
CA ALA A 112 24.30 9.72 12.33
C ALA A 112 25.84 9.87 12.33
N LYS A 113 26.38 11.06 12.63
CA LYS A 113 27.83 11.37 12.61
C LYS A 113 28.49 11.35 14.01
N THR A 114 27.77 10.95 15.05
CA THR A 114 28.26 10.76 16.43
C THR A 114 28.21 9.29 16.79
#